data_AF-A0A7W6BDR1-F1
#
_entry.id   AF-A0A7W6BDR1-F1
#
_cell.length_a   1.000
_cell.length_b   1.000
_cell.length_c   1.000
_cell.angle_alpha   90.00
_cell.angle_beta   90.00
_cell.angle_gamma   90.00
#
_symmetry.space_group_name_H-M   'P 1'
#
loop_
_entity.id
_entity.type
_entity.pdbx_description
1 polymer ?
#
loop_
_entity_poly.entity_id
_entity_poly.type
_entity_poly.pdbx_seq_one_letter_code
_entity_poly.pdbx_strand_id
1 'polypeptide(L)' 'MHKFTVSITREIEADTAEEAALLMYQELATGQVPDRYTVTDEAKVATDVKLDRNKADEFASIDHTADPGNW' A
#
# COMPACT_ATOMS: atom_id res chain seq x y z
N MET A 1 -5.05 8.90 19.32
CA MET A 1 -5.08 8.35 17.96
C MET A 1 -4.08 9.14 17.14
N HIS A 2 -3.10 8.48 16.54
CA HIS A 2 -2.09 9.12 15.69
C HIS A 2 -2.50 8.99 14.23
N LYS A 3 -2.28 10.04 13.44
CA LYS A 3 -2.55 10.00 11.99
C LYS A 3 -1.29 9.61 11.25
N PHE A 4 -1.41 8.62 10.38
CA PHE A 4 -0.35 8.21 9.48
C PHE A 4 -0.82 8.34 8.04
N THR A 5 0.01 8.95 7.20
CA THR A 5 -0.18 8.91 5.75
C THR A 5 0.56 7.69 5.23
N VAL A 6 -0.17 6.74 4.65
CA VAL A 6 0.40 5.55 4.04
C VAL A 6 0.37 5.73 2.52
N SER A 7 1.50 5.53 1.86
CA SER A 7 1.63 5.67 0.42
C SER A 7 2.42 4.50 -0.15
N ILE A 8 2.09 4.07 -1.37
CA ILE A 8 2.85 3.06 -2.09
C ILE A 8 3.76 3.79 -3.08
N THR A 9 5.04 3.45 -3.09
CA THR A 9 6.01 4.01 -4.03
C THR A 9 6.45 2.90 -4.97
N ARG A 10 6.24 3.11 -6.26
CA ARG A 10 6.61 2.19 -7.32
C ARG A 10 7.15 2.97 -8.50
N GLU A 11 8.24 2.49 -9.05
CA GLU A 11 8.83 3.05 -10.26
C GLU A 11 8.10 2.42 -11.45
N ILE A 12 7.36 3.26 -12.19
CA ILE A 12 6.58 2.87 -13.37
C ILE A 12 7.05 3.75 -14.51
N GLU A 13 7.47 3.13 -15.60
CA GLU A 13 7.78 3.82 -16.84
C GLU A 13 6.47 4.16 -17.55
N ALA A 14 6.20 5.45 -17.72
CA ALA A 14 5.01 5.96 -18.38
C ALA A 14 5.32 7.29 -19.06
N ASP A 15 4.61 7.60 -20.13
CA ASP A 15 4.77 8.85 -20.87
C ASP A 15 4.17 10.05 -20.11
N THR A 16 3.21 9.81 -19.21
CA THR A 16 2.55 10.84 -18.40
C THR A 16 2.26 10.39 -16.97
N ALA A 17 2.05 11.36 -16.07
CA ALA A 17 1.67 11.08 -14.69
C ALA A 17 0.29 10.38 -14.57
N GLU A 18 -0.63 10.68 -15.48
CA GLU A 18 -1.94 10.04 -15.54
C GLU A 18 -1.80 8.57 -15.97
N GLU A 19 -0.98 8.28 -16.97
CA GLU A 19 -0.69 6.92 -17.41
C GLU A 19 0.01 6.11 -16.31
N ALA A 20 0.98 6.69 -15.59
CA ALA A 20 1.60 6.05 -14.43
C ALA A 20 0.55 5.68 -13.35
N ALA A 21 -0.43 6.55 -13.10
CA ALA A 21 -1.50 6.29 -12.14
C ALA A 21 -2.45 5.17 -12.62
N LEU A 22 -2.78 5.14 -13.91
CA LEU A 22 -3.60 4.09 -14.50
C LEU A 22 -2.90 2.72 -14.46
N LEU A 23 -1.60 2.68 -14.78
CA LEU A 23 -0.78 1.48 -14.69
C LEU A 23 -0.66 0.99 -13.25
N MET A 24 -0.47 1.91 -12.29
CA MET A 24 -0.47 1.58 -10.86
C MET A 24 -1.81 0.98 -10.43
N TYR A 25 -2.93 1.57 -10.84
CA TYR A 25 -4.26 1.04 -10.56
C TYR A 25 -4.45 -0.37 -11.14
N GLN A 26 -4.00 -0.59 -12.38
CA GLN A 26 -4.07 -1.89 -13.03
C GLN A 26 -3.25 -2.96 -12.29
N GLU A 27 -2.01 -2.64 -11.88
CA GLU A 27 -1.13 -3.54 -11.12
C GLU A 27 -1.73 -3.94 -9.77
N LEU A 28 -2.39 -3.00 -9.08
CA LEU A 28 -3.10 -3.28 -7.83
C LEU A 28 -4.32 -4.19 -8.06
N ALA A 29 -5.04 -4.00 -9.17
CA ALA A 29 -6.22 -4.78 -9.52
C ALA A 29 -5.89 -6.21 -9.98
N THR A 30 -4.73 -6.44 -10.60
CA THR A 30 -4.33 -7.75 -11.15
C THR A 30 -3.60 -8.65 -10.15
N GLY A 31 -3.37 -8.19 -8.92
CA GLY A 31 -3.34 -9.09 -7.76
C GLY A 31 -2.00 -9.25 -7.05
N GLN A 32 -0.98 -8.44 -7.36
CA GLN A 32 0.18 -8.35 -6.45
C GLN A 32 0.03 -7.14 -5.53
N VAL A 33 -0.58 -7.39 -4.37
CA VAL A 33 -0.60 -6.42 -3.27
C VAL A 33 0.86 -6.03 -2.97
N PRO A 34 1.20 -4.74 -3.01
CA PRO A 34 2.56 -4.29 -2.75
C PRO A 34 2.95 -4.68 -1.34
N ASP A 35 4.15 -5.22 -1.17
CA ASP A 35 4.70 -5.55 0.14
C ASP A 35 5.51 -4.39 0.73
N ARG A 36 5.52 -3.21 0.07
CA ARG A 36 6.31 -2.06 0.49
C ARG A 36 5.49 -0.78 0.52
N TYR A 37 5.51 -0.11 1.67
CA TYR A 37 4.75 1.10 1.92
C TYR A 37 5.64 2.15 2.58
N THR A 38 5.47 3.40 2.18
CA THR A 38 6.02 4.54 2.91
C THR A 38 4.97 5.03 3.89
N VAL A 39 5.29 4.98 5.18
CA VAL A 39 4.45 5.49 6.26
C VAL A 39 5.04 6.79 6.75
N THR A 40 4.27 7.88 6.62
CA THR A 40 4.65 9.20 7.11
C THR A 40 3.80 9.53 8.33
N ASP A 41 4.45 9.88 9.45
CA ASP A 41 3.76 10.27 10.67
C ASP A 41 3.48 11.79 10.73
N GLU A 42 2.86 12.25 11.82
CA GLU A 42 2.51 13.66 12.03
C GLU A 42 3.73 14.60 12.10
N ALA A 43 4.90 14.09 12.49
CA ALA A 43 6.17 14.80 12.43
C ALA A 43 6.79 14.83 11.02
N LYS A 44 6.07 14.32 10.01
CA LYS A 44 6.51 14.22 8.61
C LYS A 44 7.74 13.32 8.42
N VAL A 45 7.97 12.38 9.33
CA VAL A 45 9.05 11.38 9.19
C VAL A 45 8.50 10.23 8.36
N ALA A 46 9.04 10.09 7.15
CA ALA A 46 8.74 8.98 6.27
C ALA A 46 9.58 7.76 6.67
N THR A 47 8.92 6.63 6.89
CA THR A 47 9.54 5.34 7.17
C THR A 47 9.12 4.34 6.11
N ASP A 48 10.08 3.67 5.49
CA ASP A 48 9.82 2.57 4.56
C ASP A 48 9.51 1.31 5.36
N VAL A 49 8.31 0.78 5.18
CA VAL A 49 7.79 -0.40 5.86
C VAL A 49 7.59 -1.48 4.80
N LYS A 50 8.37 -2.55 4.92
CA LYS A 50 8.13 -3.79 4.18
C LYS A 50 7.16 -4.66 5.00
N LEU A 51 5.99 -4.94 4.44
CA LEU A 51 5.02 -5.87 5.00
C LEU A 51 5.36 -7.29 4.57
N ASP A 52 5.55 -8.17 5.55
CA ASP A 52 5.55 -9.60 5.32
C ASP A 52 4.13 -10.05 5.01
N ARG A 53 3.91 -10.61 3.80
CA ARG A 53 2.60 -11.07 3.34
C ARG A 53 1.91 -12.02 4.33
N ASN A 54 2.68 -12.92 4.95
CA ASN A 54 2.17 -13.82 5.99
C ASN A 54 1.66 -13.06 7.22
N LYS A 55 2.37 -12.01 7.63
CA LYS A 55 1.99 -11.19 8.78
C LYS A 55 0.78 -10.31 8.45
N ALA A 56 0.68 -9.82 7.22
CA ALA A 56 -0.48 -9.06 6.75
C ALA A 56 -1.74 -9.94 6.69
N ASP A 57 -1.62 -11.17 6.21
CA ASP A 57 -2.71 -12.16 6.18
C ASP A 57 -3.16 -12.54 7.60
N GLU A 58 -2.20 -12.74 8.52
CA GLU A 58 -2.53 -12.96 9.94
C GLU A 58 -3.16 -11.74 10.62
N PHE A 59 -2.77 -10.52 10.24
CA PHE A 59 -3.43 -9.30 10.72
C PHE A 59 -4.87 -9.18 10.20
N ALA A 60 -5.12 -9.51 8.93
CA ALA A 60 -6.48 -9.55 8.38
C ALA A 60 -7.35 -10.61 9.10
N SER A 61 -6.75 -11.71 9.57
CA SER A 61 -7.44 -12.76 10.31
C SER A 61 -7.72 -12.40 11.78
N ILE A 62 -6.90 -11.55 12.41
CA ILE A 62 -7.05 -11.15 13.81
C ILE A 62 -7.88 -9.86 13.96
N ASP A 63 -7.78 -8.95 12.99
CA ASP A 63 -8.46 -7.66 12.97
C ASP A 63 -9.31 -7.58 11.68
N HIS A 64 -10.59 -7.92 11.79
CA HIS A 64 -11.58 -7.95 10.69
C HIS A 64 -11.80 -6.56 10.03
N THR A 65 -11.07 -5.53 10.42
CA THR A 65 -11.09 -4.20 9.80
C THR A 65 -10.29 -4.16 8.49
N ALA A 66 -9.47 -5.18 8.22
CA ALA A 66 -8.67 -5.32 7.00
C ALA A 66 -9.03 -6.59 6.21
N ASP A 67 -10.31 -6.97 6.19
CA ASP A 67 -10.79 -8.10 5.40
C ASP A 67 -10.74 -7.75 3.89
N PRO A 68 -9.93 -8.46 3.08
CA PRO A 68 -9.89 -8.25 1.64
C PRO A 68 -11.17 -8.75 0.94
N GLY A 69 -12.19 -9.22 1.67
CA GLY A 69 -13.52 -9.54 1.13
C GLY A 69 -14.54 -8.40 1.18
N ASN A 70 -14.17 -7.19 1.66
CA ASN A 70 -15.10 -6.09 1.88
C ASN A 70 -14.75 -4.78 1.13
N TRP A 71 -13.98 -4.86 0.04
CA TRP A 71 -13.75 -3.77 -0.93
C TRP A 71 -14.50 -4.02 -2.24
#